data_AF-A0A174J011-F1
#
_entry.id   AF-A0A174J011-F1
#
_cell.length_a   1.000
_cell.length_b   1.000
_cell.length_c   1.000
_cell.angle_alpha   90.00
_cell.angle_beta   90.00
_cell.angle_gamma   90.00
#
_symmetry.space_group_name_H-M   'P 1'
#
loop_
_entity.id
_entity.type
_entity.pdbx_description
1 polymer ?
#
loop_
_entity_poly.entity_id
_entity_poly.type
_entity_poly.pdbx_seq_one_letter_code
_entity_poly.pdbx_strand_id
1 'polypeptide(L)'
;MSNSCNEYYSEEYNENNNDNCNENYNDNCNENYNDKHVHEFTGSVKLAETGDDRHNHRTAGITSEPRYCENGRHYHLIKAQTDSAPDDHHHPIIIRTGLDIKIRGTNKHVHAIKGATRVVDQHCHNFEFATLTERPLK
;
A
#
# COMPACT_ATOMS: atom_id res chain seq x y z
N MET A 1 -25.08 -4.25 9.68
CA MET A 1 -24.49 -3.35 8.65
C MET A 1 -23.70 -4.18 7.65
N SER A 2 -23.79 -3.93 6.35
CA SER A 2 -22.89 -4.60 5.39
C SER A 2 -21.52 -3.94 5.45
N ASN A 3 -20.48 -4.67 5.84
CA ASN A 3 -19.11 -4.18 5.86
C ASN A 3 -18.66 -3.89 4.43
N SER A 4 -18.66 -2.61 4.04
CA SER A 4 -18.30 -2.17 2.68
C SER A 4 -16.85 -2.46 2.27
N CYS A 5 -16.04 -3.01 3.18
CA CYS A 5 -14.65 -3.34 2.96
C CYS A 5 -14.43 -4.79 2.49
N ASN A 6 -15.46 -5.65 2.51
CA ASN A 6 -15.32 -7.04 2.04
C ASN A 6 -14.90 -7.12 0.56
N GLU A 7 -15.15 -6.07 -0.23
CA GLU A 7 -14.68 -5.97 -1.61
C GLU A 7 -13.15 -5.73 -1.71
N TYR A 8 -12.53 -5.21 -0.65
CA TYR A 8 -11.11 -4.83 -0.60
C TYR A 8 -10.29 -5.64 0.40
N TYR A 9 -10.92 -6.57 1.13
CA TYR A 9 -10.21 -7.48 2.01
C TYR A 9 -9.39 -8.47 1.20
N SER A 10 -8.11 -8.13 0.98
CA SER A 10 -7.10 -9.12 0.65
C SER A 10 -6.80 -9.91 1.92
N GLU A 11 -7.45 -11.05 2.09
CA GLU A 11 -6.91 -12.13 2.90
C GLU A 11 -5.53 -12.45 2.32
N GLU A 12 -4.48 -11.98 2.98
CA GLU A 12 -3.07 -12.29 2.73
C GLU A 12 -2.61 -12.20 1.26
N TYR A 13 -1.93 -11.10 0.92
CA TYR A 13 -0.95 -11.06 -0.19
C TYR A 13 -1.41 -11.66 -1.53
N ASN A 14 -2.70 -11.67 -1.86
CA ASN A 14 -3.18 -12.39 -3.04
C ASN A 14 -3.57 -11.46 -4.19
N GLU A 15 -2.68 -11.40 -5.20
CA GLU A 15 -2.88 -11.79 -6.62
C GLU A 15 -4.11 -11.33 -7.41
N ASN A 16 -5.05 -10.57 -6.85
CA ASN A 16 -6.13 -9.93 -7.62
C ASN A 16 -5.75 -8.54 -8.13
N ASN A 17 -4.47 -8.32 -8.39
CA ASN A 17 -4.07 -7.21 -9.22
C ASN A 17 -4.05 -7.73 -10.65
N ASN A 18 -4.77 -7.08 -11.56
CA ASN A 18 -4.60 -7.24 -13.01
C ASN A 18 -3.25 -6.65 -13.47
N ASP A 19 -2.21 -6.83 -12.65
CA ASP A 19 -0.84 -6.57 -13.00
C ASP A 19 -0.20 -7.93 -13.30
N ASN A 20 0.25 -8.14 -14.55
CA ASN A 20 0.92 -9.37 -14.99
C ASN A 20 2.32 -9.48 -14.34
N CYS A 21 2.37 -9.56 -13.01
CA CYS A 21 3.57 -9.69 -12.21
C CYS A 21 3.72 -11.14 -11.75
N ASN A 22 4.52 -11.92 -12.48
CA ASN A 22 5.05 -13.17 -11.96
C ASN A 22 6.24 -12.85 -11.08
N GLU A 23 6.18 -13.22 -9.80
CA GLU A 23 7.30 -13.03 -8.88
C GLU A 23 8.49 -13.89 -9.29
N ASN A 24 9.64 -13.26 -9.48
CA ASN A 24 10.85 -13.98 -9.81
C ASN A 24 11.45 -14.55 -8.52
N TYR A 25 11.04 -15.78 -8.15
CA TYR A 25 11.66 -16.57 -7.07
C TYR A 25 13.04 -17.11 -7.49
N ASN A 26 13.91 -16.26 -8.06
CA ASN A 26 15.29 -16.65 -8.33
C ASN A 26 16.10 -16.52 -7.03
N ASP A 27 16.32 -17.67 -6.37
CA ASP A 27 17.32 -17.83 -5.30
C ASP A 27 18.77 -17.65 -5.81
N ASN A 28 18.97 -17.45 -7.11
CA ASN A 28 20.24 -17.03 -7.67
C ASN A 28 20.34 -15.50 -7.62
N CYS A 29 20.92 -15.01 -6.52
CA CYS A 29 21.42 -13.65 -6.35
C CYS A 29 22.39 -13.28 -7.48
N ASN A 30 21.87 -12.91 -8.65
CA ASN A 30 22.65 -12.30 -9.72
C ASN A 30 22.54 -10.79 -9.54
N GLU A 31 23.63 -10.22 -9.05
CA GLU A 31 23.77 -8.83 -8.61
C GLU A 31 23.50 -7.84 -9.75
N ASN A 32 22.25 -7.41 -9.91
CA ASN A 32 21.93 -6.05 -10.35
C ASN A 32 21.17 -5.35 -9.21
N TYR A 33 21.84 -5.31 -8.05
CA TYR A 33 21.42 -4.80 -6.74
C TYR A 33 21.33 -3.26 -6.67
N ASN A 34 21.20 -2.57 -7.80
CA ASN A 34 21.41 -1.12 -7.87
C ASN A 34 20.18 -0.25 -7.57
N ASP A 35 19.00 -0.84 -7.38
CA ASP A 35 17.77 -0.09 -7.05
C ASP A 35 17.16 -0.57 -5.71
N LYS A 36 17.99 -0.75 -4.66
CA LYS A 36 17.45 -0.82 -3.30
C LYS A 36 16.93 0.55 -2.89
N HIS A 37 15.62 0.74 -2.99
CA HIS A 37 14.96 1.96 -2.59
C HIS A 37 13.67 1.65 -1.83
N VAL A 38 13.19 2.67 -1.13
CA VAL A 38 11.92 2.65 -0.43
C VAL A 38 11.19 3.93 -0.77
N HIS A 39 9.87 3.90 -0.65
CA HIS A 39 9.05 5.09 -0.77
C HIS A 39 8.45 5.47 0.57
N GLU A 40 8.42 6.76 0.83
CA GLU A 40 7.57 7.34 1.85
C GLU A 40 6.13 7.43 1.33
N PHE A 41 5.16 7.38 2.22
CA PHE A 41 3.76 7.65 1.87
C PHE A 41 3.06 8.35 3.01
N THR A 42 2.03 9.12 2.65
CA THR A 42 1.07 9.71 3.57
C THR A 42 -0.31 9.60 2.93
N GLY A 43 -1.35 9.38 3.72
CA GLY A 43 -2.70 9.25 3.19
C GLY A 43 -3.77 9.46 4.24
N SER A 44 -5.02 9.47 3.78
CA SER A 44 -6.21 9.45 4.62
C SER A 44 -7.16 8.36 4.11
N VAL A 45 -7.84 7.70 5.03
CA VAL A 45 -8.85 6.70 4.69
C VAL A 45 -10.21 7.40 4.49
N LYS A 46 -11.13 6.74 3.77
CA LYS A 46 -12.51 7.22 3.55
C LYS A 46 -13.34 7.05 4.83
N LEU A 47 -14.50 7.69 4.90
CA LEU A 47 -15.45 7.45 6.00
C LEU A 47 -15.98 6.01 5.95
N ALA A 48 -16.05 5.33 7.09
CA ALA A 48 -16.58 3.96 7.20
C ALA A 48 -18.09 3.92 7.50
N GLU A 49 -18.55 4.87 8.31
CA GLU A 49 -19.88 4.88 8.90
C GLU A 49 -20.67 6.16 8.54
N THR A 50 -21.93 6.20 8.96
CA THR A 50 -22.85 7.33 8.77
C THR A 50 -23.37 7.83 10.12
N GLY A 51 -23.78 9.10 10.20
CA GLY A 51 -24.29 9.67 11.44
C GLY A 51 -23.17 10.24 12.31
N ASP A 52 -23.34 10.15 13.63
CA ASP A 52 -22.44 10.77 14.61
C ASP A 52 -21.14 9.98 14.82
N ASP A 53 -21.17 8.67 14.57
CA ASP A 53 -19.99 7.80 14.67
C ASP A 53 -19.08 7.87 13.44
N ARG A 54 -19.46 8.63 12.40
CA ARG A 54 -18.64 8.75 11.18
C ARG A 54 -17.29 9.40 11.49
N HIS A 55 -16.22 8.72 11.12
CA HIS A 55 -14.88 9.25 11.25
C HIS A 55 -13.98 8.72 10.13
N ASN A 56 -12.77 9.27 10.06
CA ASN A 56 -11.70 8.75 9.25
C ASN A 56 -10.39 8.82 10.03
N HIS A 57 -9.36 8.25 9.43
CA HIS A 57 -8.00 8.30 9.94
C HIS A 57 -7.00 8.77 8.90
N ARG A 58 -5.83 9.16 9.39
CA ARG A 58 -4.63 9.44 8.60
C ARG A 58 -3.61 8.34 8.81
N THR A 59 -2.71 8.19 7.86
CA THR A 59 -1.59 7.25 7.96
C THR A 59 -0.36 7.83 7.27
N ALA A 60 0.82 7.42 7.73
CA ALA A 60 2.10 7.73 7.11
C ALA A 60 3.08 6.59 7.37
N GLY A 61 4.04 6.39 6.48
CA GLY A 61 5.04 5.35 6.64
C GLY A 61 6.03 5.25 5.51
N ILE A 62 6.79 4.15 5.52
CA ILE A 62 7.79 3.80 4.52
C ILE A 62 7.48 2.37 4.03
N THR A 63 7.64 2.13 2.74
CA THR A 63 7.43 0.80 2.14
C THR A 63 8.56 -0.18 2.49
N SER A 64 8.36 -1.48 2.25
CA SER A 64 9.43 -2.48 2.26
C SER A 64 10.47 -2.23 1.15
N GLU A 65 11.55 -3.01 1.15
CA GLU A 65 12.38 -3.21 -0.04
C GLU A 65 11.52 -3.71 -1.23
N PRO A 66 11.90 -3.40 -2.48
CA PRO A 66 11.14 -3.78 -3.66
C PRO A 66 11.15 -5.29 -3.89
N ARG A 67 10.04 -5.82 -4.41
CA ARG A 67 9.92 -7.18 -4.92
C ARG A 67 9.72 -7.14 -6.42
N TYR A 68 10.58 -7.83 -7.15
CA TYR A 68 10.68 -7.73 -8.61
C TYR A 68 9.86 -8.82 -9.32
N CYS A 69 9.18 -8.40 -10.38
CA CYS A 69 8.51 -9.26 -11.32
C CYS A 69 9.49 -9.71 -12.41
N GLU A 70 9.20 -10.82 -13.10
CA GLU A 70 10.00 -11.31 -14.25
C GLU A 70 10.14 -10.27 -15.38
N ASN A 71 9.16 -9.38 -15.54
CA ASN A 71 9.17 -8.32 -16.55
C ASN A 71 10.01 -7.07 -16.16
N GLY A 72 10.73 -7.12 -15.05
CA GLY A 72 11.60 -6.03 -14.57
C GLY A 72 10.88 -4.90 -13.84
N ARG A 73 9.55 -4.97 -13.68
CA ARG A 73 8.79 -4.06 -12.81
C ARG A 73 8.85 -4.53 -11.37
N HIS A 74 8.47 -3.69 -10.43
CA HIS A 74 8.44 -4.05 -9.01
C HIS A 74 7.27 -3.42 -8.28
N TYR A 75 7.02 -3.97 -7.10
CA TYR A 75 6.07 -3.46 -6.13
C TYR A 75 6.72 -3.44 -4.75
N HIS A 76 6.05 -2.84 -3.77
CA HIS A 76 6.46 -2.91 -2.37
C HIS A 76 5.33 -3.41 -1.49
N LEU A 77 5.70 -3.82 -0.28
CA LEU A 77 4.76 -4.14 0.79
C LEU A 77 4.67 -2.98 1.77
N ILE A 78 3.48 -2.78 2.31
CA ILE A 78 3.20 -1.79 3.34
C ILE A 78 2.61 -2.52 4.53
N LYS A 79 3.25 -2.30 5.69
CA LYS A 79 2.71 -2.63 7.01
C LYS A 79 2.75 -1.35 7.84
N ALA A 80 1.59 -0.74 8.04
CA ALA A 80 1.46 0.53 8.74
C ALA A 80 0.20 0.54 9.60
N GLN A 81 0.03 1.62 10.33
CA GLN A 81 -1.13 1.86 11.18
C GLN A 81 -1.67 3.24 10.88
N THR A 82 -2.96 3.43 11.10
CA THR A 82 -3.55 4.76 11.11
C THR A 82 -3.29 5.48 12.44
N ASP A 83 -3.52 6.78 12.49
CA ASP A 83 -3.64 7.51 13.75
C ASP A 83 -4.87 7.05 14.54
N SER A 84 -4.94 7.44 15.82
CA SER A 84 -6.11 7.17 16.66
C SER A 84 -7.27 8.09 16.24
N ALA A 85 -8.45 7.51 16.06
CA ALA A 85 -9.69 8.28 15.94
C ALA A 85 -10.11 8.87 17.30
N PRO A 86 -11.08 9.79 17.33
CA PRO A 86 -11.57 10.41 18.58
C PRO A 86 -12.12 9.41 19.62
N ASP A 87 -12.50 8.21 19.18
CA ASP A 87 -12.97 7.06 19.97
C ASP A 87 -11.84 6.07 20.34
N ASP A 88 -10.58 6.47 20.18
CA ASP A 88 -9.37 5.79 20.64
C ASP A 88 -9.07 4.43 20.00
N HIS A 89 -9.50 4.20 18.76
CA HIS A 89 -9.06 3.06 17.98
C HIS A 89 -8.21 3.46 16.77
N HIS A 90 -7.48 2.47 16.23
CA HIS A 90 -6.64 2.62 15.06
C HIS A 90 -6.71 1.35 14.22
N HIS A 91 -6.41 1.51 12.94
CA HIS A 91 -6.59 0.48 11.95
C HIS A 91 -5.25 0.07 11.32
N PRO A 92 -4.88 -1.22 11.39
CA PRO A 92 -3.75 -1.74 10.64
C PRO A 92 -3.99 -1.70 9.12
N ILE A 93 -2.96 -1.34 8.37
CA ILE A 93 -2.89 -1.43 6.91
C ILE A 93 -1.80 -2.46 6.56
N ILE A 94 -2.20 -3.53 5.86
CA ILE A 94 -1.30 -4.56 5.35
C ILE A 94 -1.64 -4.76 3.87
N ILE A 95 -0.80 -4.27 2.97
CA ILE A 95 -1.11 -4.25 1.54
C ILE A 95 0.13 -4.29 0.65
N ARG A 96 -0.06 -4.81 -0.57
CA ARG A 96 0.90 -4.72 -1.68
C ARG A 96 0.59 -3.47 -2.51
N THR A 97 1.60 -2.67 -2.85
CA THR A 97 1.41 -1.54 -3.77
C THR A 97 1.10 -2.05 -5.19
N GLY A 98 0.57 -1.20 -6.06
CA GLY A 98 0.63 -1.46 -7.51
C GLY A 98 2.08 -1.44 -8.01
N LEU A 99 2.29 -1.84 -9.27
CA LEU A 99 3.58 -1.74 -9.93
C LEU A 99 4.03 -0.29 -10.14
N ASP A 100 5.33 -0.09 -10.36
CA ASP A 100 5.97 1.20 -10.57
C ASP A 100 5.33 2.05 -11.69
N ILE A 101 5.01 3.31 -11.40
CA ILE A 101 4.46 4.29 -12.34
C ILE A 101 5.51 5.37 -12.59
N LYS A 102 6.10 5.38 -13.79
CA LYS A 102 7.18 6.29 -14.17
C LYS A 102 6.74 7.75 -14.19
N ILE A 103 7.58 8.64 -13.66
CA ILE A 103 7.41 10.08 -13.75
C ILE A 103 8.01 10.57 -15.06
N ARG A 104 7.18 11.19 -15.90
CA ARG A 104 7.54 11.65 -17.24
C ARG A 104 8.80 12.52 -17.21
N GLY A 105 9.80 12.12 -18.01
CA GLY A 105 11.04 12.88 -18.17
C GLY A 105 12.05 12.69 -17.04
N THR A 106 11.88 11.66 -16.19
CA THR A 106 12.82 11.32 -15.11
C THR A 106 13.03 9.80 -15.04
N ASN A 107 14.01 9.35 -14.27
CA ASN A 107 14.17 7.94 -13.89
C ASN A 107 13.31 7.53 -12.67
N LYS A 108 12.61 8.49 -12.05
CA LYS A 108 11.82 8.28 -10.84
C LYS A 108 10.46 7.65 -11.12
N HIS A 109 9.89 7.09 -10.07
CA HIS A 109 8.55 6.52 -10.10
C HIS A 109 7.84 6.63 -8.74
N VAL A 110 6.55 6.31 -8.75
CA VAL A 110 5.68 6.18 -7.58
C VAL A 110 4.85 4.91 -7.72
N HIS A 111 4.15 4.51 -6.66
CA HIS A 111 3.21 3.40 -6.68
C HIS A 111 1.82 3.87 -6.25
N ALA A 112 0.78 3.44 -6.95
CA ALA A 112 -0.61 3.63 -6.55
C ALA A 112 -1.06 2.50 -5.61
N ILE A 113 -1.93 2.83 -4.67
CA ILE A 113 -2.39 1.91 -3.63
C ILE A 113 -3.89 2.11 -3.44
N LYS A 114 -4.66 1.02 -3.50
CA LYS A 114 -6.10 1.00 -3.24
C LYS A 114 -6.43 -0.24 -2.40
N GLY A 115 -7.16 -0.07 -1.31
CA GLY A 115 -7.52 -1.19 -0.45
C GLY A 115 -8.39 -0.76 0.73
N ALA A 116 -8.43 -1.59 1.76
CA ALA A 116 -9.11 -1.30 3.02
C ALA A 116 -8.26 -1.65 4.23
N THR A 117 -8.54 -1.00 5.35
CA THR A 117 -7.89 -1.33 6.62
C THR A 117 -8.38 -2.67 7.17
N ARG A 118 -7.64 -3.26 8.13
CA ARG A 118 -8.12 -4.41 8.92
C ARG A 118 -9.33 -4.01 9.77
N VAL A 119 -10.26 -4.95 9.98
CA VAL A 119 -11.42 -4.72 10.84
C VAL A 119 -10.92 -4.50 12.25
N VAL A 120 -11.27 -3.35 12.82
CA VAL A 120 -11.10 -3.00 14.23
C VAL A 120 -12.39 -2.34 14.66
N ASP A 121 -12.83 -2.62 15.87
CA ASP A 121 -14.11 -2.13 16.41
C ASP A 121 -15.30 -2.24 15.43
N GLN A 122 -15.46 -3.43 14.86
CA GLN A 122 -16.58 -3.82 13.97
C GLN A 122 -16.67 -3.08 12.62
N HIS A 123 -15.76 -2.18 12.28
CA HIS A 123 -15.72 -1.50 10.99
C HIS A 123 -14.31 -1.42 10.41
N CYS A 124 -14.17 -0.73 9.28
CA CYS A 124 -12.95 -0.62 8.49
C CYS A 124 -13.11 0.50 7.46
N HIS A 125 -12.00 0.97 6.92
CA HIS A 125 -12.00 2.10 5.99
C HIS A 125 -11.32 1.74 4.68
N ASN A 126 -12.02 2.03 3.58
CA ASN A 126 -11.43 2.01 2.24
C ASN A 126 -10.46 3.18 2.07
N PHE A 127 -9.40 3.00 1.29
CA PHE A 127 -8.42 4.05 1.02
C PHE A 127 -7.86 3.95 -0.38
N GLU A 128 -7.42 5.10 -0.90
CA GLU A 128 -6.73 5.26 -2.17
C GLU A 128 -5.66 6.35 -1.99
N PHE A 129 -4.39 6.01 -2.17
CA PHE A 129 -3.29 6.98 -2.12
C PHE A 129 -2.13 6.52 -3.00
N ALA A 130 -1.11 7.38 -3.14
CA ALA A 130 0.11 7.07 -3.85
C ALA A 130 1.31 7.23 -2.92
N THR A 131 2.39 6.50 -3.22
CA THR A 131 3.67 6.76 -2.59
C THR A 131 4.27 8.08 -3.09
N LEU A 132 5.15 8.66 -2.29
CA LEU A 132 6.05 9.73 -2.73
C LEU A 132 7.15 9.14 -3.61
N THR A 133 7.87 9.99 -4.33
CA THR A 133 9.02 9.53 -5.13
C THR A 133 10.07 8.88 -4.24
N GLU A 134 10.80 7.91 -4.79
CA GLU A 134 11.97 7.33 -4.11
C GLU A 134 12.88 8.44 -3.54
N ARG A 135 13.48 8.16 -2.37
CA ARG A 135 14.36 9.13 -1.72
C ARG A 135 15.42 9.60 -2.70
N PRO A 136 15.76 10.90 -2.72
CA PRO A 136 16.90 11.39 -3.48
C PRO A 136 18.20 10.94 -2.79
N LEU A 137 18.56 9.66 -2.93
CA LEU A 137 19.89 9.20 -2.61
C LEU A 137 20.74 9.44 -3.86
N LYS A 138 21.68 10.37 -3.72
CA LYS A 138 22.77 10.54 -4.68
C LYS A 138 23.84 9.51 -4.43
#